data_AF-A0A5R9J194-F1
#
_entry.id   AF-A0A5R9J194-F1
#
_cell.length_a   1.000
_cell.length_b   1.000
_cell.length_c   1.000
_cell.angle_alpha   90.00
_cell.angle_beta   90.00
_cell.angle_gamma   90.00
#
_symmetry.space_group_name_H-M   'P 1'
#
loop_
_entity.id
_entity.type
_entity.pdbx_description
1 polymer ?
#
loop_
_entity_poly.entity_id
_entity_poly.type
_entity_poly.pdbx_seq_one_letter_code
_entity_poly.pdbx_strand_id
1 'polypeptide(L)'
;MSRTALPTIRPYHPTTFVDRGVAVPFTTPMLVGTRARPTARQSLELIVPNPSGGRGAYIMPWDGIMSICRPTLHDQVFVDRIARYDHVTPRVIRQIASQVAAEGLAGEQAMAAAQIAVDVQARNRTIMNYRLLLELVEQTALPVDGLGADPAARARATVDWVSPQLARSPAWTADALEVLAGVVSDIGVGRDGTKERIPRLLAMLSRVRFELADWRDAHPDGERAACVNMICSVADLTLDLAGITLSAARSMTMDMVGLLRSWSGDPAGIVGLFARSDWMLDGWEPICLIWQNATDYATRLAAMIEIMTLVPILPREAIEWTQCESDAMQPVAFRRMIPFNEDWRSGALVYELIARNERFRARAQSAAGC
;
A
#
# COMPACT_ATOMS: atom_id res chain seq x y z
N MET A 1 39.20 6.41 -11.63
CA MET A 1 37.80 6.66 -11.22
C MET A 1 36.90 6.13 -12.32
N SER A 2 36.31 4.94 -12.14
CA SER A 2 35.47 4.32 -13.16
C SER A 2 34.17 5.12 -13.29
N ARG A 3 33.90 5.67 -14.47
CA ARG A 3 32.58 6.26 -14.80
C ARG A 3 31.59 5.11 -14.85
N THR A 4 30.88 4.86 -13.75
CA THR A 4 29.72 3.96 -13.76
C THR A 4 28.70 4.56 -14.72
N ALA A 5 28.53 3.93 -15.89
CA ALA A 5 27.56 4.37 -16.87
C ALA A 5 26.16 4.28 -16.25
N LEU A 6 25.45 5.41 -16.18
CA LEU A 6 24.07 5.41 -15.69
C LEU A 6 23.20 4.50 -16.60
N PRO A 7 22.25 3.74 -16.03
CA PRO A 7 21.37 2.88 -16.82
C PRO A 7 20.59 3.68 -17.88
N THR A 8 20.14 3.03 -18.95
CA THR A 8 19.37 3.72 -20.00
C THR A 8 17.96 4.05 -19.52
N ILE A 9 17.52 5.30 -19.69
CA ILE A 9 16.13 5.73 -19.43
C ILE A 9 15.19 5.00 -20.41
N ARG A 10 14.07 4.47 -19.90
CA ARG A 10 13.05 3.82 -20.74
C ARG A 10 11.67 4.47 -20.56
N PRO A 11 10.84 4.55 -21.61
CA PRO A 11 9.41 4.76 -21.46
C PRO A 11 8.83 3.68 -20.54
N TYR A 12 7.94 4.06 -19.63
CA TYR A 12 7.46 3.16 -18.59
C TYR A 12 5.93 3.18 -18.52
N HIS A 13 5.30 2.12 -19.05
CA HIS A 13 3.86 1.94 -19.09
C HIS A 13 3.54 0.51 -18.64
N PRO A 14 3.33 0.28 -17.33
CA PRO A 14 3.11 -1.05 -16.80
C PRO A 14 1.77 -1.62 -17.27
N THR A 15 1.77 -2.88 -17.70
CA THR A 15 0.56 -3.63 -18.07
C THR A 15 -0.11 -4.27 -16.87
N THR A 16 0.69 -4.76 -15.91
CA THR A 16 0.23 -5.39 -14.67
C THR A 16 0.73 -4.64 -13.43
N PHE A 17 0.16 -4.92 -12.27
CA PHE A 17 0.65 -4.42 -10.98
C PHE A 17 2.05 -4.96 -10.65
N VAL A 18 2.35 -6.19 -11.06
CA VAL A 18 3.68 -6.77 -10.93
C VAL A 18 4.69 -5.99 -11.78
N ASP A 19 4.34 -5.69 -13.05
CA ASP A 19 5.17 -4.88 -13.92
C ASP A 19 5.38 -3.47 -13.38
N ARG A 20 4.34 -2.89 -12.75
CA ARG A 20 4.38 -1.59 -12.08
C ARG A 20 5.38 -1.57 -10.92
N GLY A 21 5.50 -2.69 -10.23
CA GLY A 21 6.23 -2.82 -8.98
C GLY A 21 5.50 -2.24 -7.77
N VAL A 22 6.06 -2.46 -6.59
CA VAL A 22 5.57 -2.02 -5.28
C VAL A 22 6.34 -0.78 -4.84
N ALA A 23 5.67 0.23 -4.29
CA ALA A 23 6.34 1.42 -3.78
C ALA A 23 7.26 1.10 -2.59
N VAL A 24 8.51 1.56 -2.66
CA VAL A 24 9.50 1.38 -1.58
C VAL A 24 9.61 2.67 -0.78
N PRO A 25 9.25 2.68 0.52
CA PRO A 25 9.21 3.88 1.34
C PRO A 25 10.60 4.29 1.86
N PHE A 26 11.51 4.64 0.95
CA PHE A 26 12.85 5.14 1.30
C PHE A 26 12.78 6.47 2.06
N THR A 27 13.74 6.69 2.97
CA THR A 27 13.93 7.99 3.64
C THR A 27 14.87 8.90 2.86
N THR A 28 15.75 8.32 2.04
CA THR A 28 16.68 9.03 1.16
C THR A 28 15.93 9.81 0.08
N PRO A 29 16.06 11.16 0.01
CA PRO A 29 15.28 12.00 -0.91
C PRO A 29 15.41 11.63 -2.39
N MET A 30 16.61 11.22 -2.83
CA MET A 30 16.86 10.82 -4.23
C MET A 30 16.16 9.52 -4.64
N LEU A 31 15.69 8.73 -3.68
CA LEU A 31 15.03 7.45 -3.91
C LEU A 31 13.50 7.54 -3.73
N VAL A 32 12.96 8.72 -3.46
CA VAL A 32 11.51 8.93 -3.30
C VAL A 32 10.81 8.56 -4.61
N GLY A 33 9.72 7.79 -4.51
CA GLY A 33 8.97 7.28 -5.65
C GLY A 33 9.56 6.01 -6.29
N THR A 34 10.66 5.47 -5.75
CA THR A 34 11.24 4.21 -6.23
C THR A 34 10.28 3.04 -5.99
N ARG A 35 10.24 2.12 -6.95
CA ARG A 35 9.47 0.88 -6.86
C ARG A 35 10.34 -0.36 -6.99
N ALA A 36 9.96 -1.43 -6.31
CA ALA A 36 10.56 -2.76 -6.39
C ALA A 36 9.67 -3.68 -7.23
N ARG A 37 10.23 -4.41 -8.19
CA ARG A 37 9.48 -5.45 -8.91
C ARG A 37 10.30 -6.72 -9.10
N PRO A 38 9.64 -7.88 -9.19
CA PRO A 38 10.32 -9.11 -9.60
C PRO A 38 10.66 -9.07 -11.09
N THR A 39 11.74 -9.76 -11.45
CA THR A 39 12.16 -10.02 -12.83
C THR A 39 11.74 -11.42 -13.25
N ALA A 40 11.83 -11.72 -14.55
CA ALA A 40 11.59 -13.06 -15.09
C ALA A 40 12.53 -14.15 -14.50
N ARG A 41 13.65 -13.77 -13.89
CA ARG A 41 14.62 -14.68 -13.26
C ARG A 41 14.45 -14.79 -11.74
N GLN A 42 13.31 -14.37 -11.20
CA GLN A 42 13.02 -14.35 -9.76
C GLN A 42 13.97 -13.49 -8.92
N SER A 43 14.78 -12.62 -9.54
CA SER A 43 15.51 -11.56 -8.84
C SER A 43 14.67 -10.29 -8.79
N LEU A 44 14.94 -9.38 -7.86
CA LEU A 44 14.31 -8.06 -7.82
C LEU A 44 15.07 -7.03 -8.67
N GLU A 45 14.35 -6.04 -9.16
CA GLU A 45 14.92 -4.83 -9.77
C GLU A 45 14.24 -3.56 -9.24
N LEU A 46 14.97 -2.45 -9.33
CA LEU A 46 14.54 -1.13 -8.91
C LEU A 46 14.07 -0.31 -10.11
N ILE A 47 12.96 0.41 -9.90
CA ILE A 47 12.43 1.39 -10.83
C ILE A 47 12.54 2.73 -10.15
N VAL A 48 13.55 3.50 -10.55
CA VAL A 48 13.86 4.80 -9.96
C VAL A 48 13.32 5.89 -10.89
N PRO A 49 12.44 6.79 -10.40
CA PRO A 49 12.01 7.95 -11.16
C PRO A 49 13.22 8.74 -11.66
N ASN A 50 13.15 9.30 -12.87
CA ASN A 50 14.27 10.05 -13.42
C ASN A 50 14.64 11.23 -12.49
N PRO A 51 15.83 11.24 -11.85
CA PRO A 51 16.18 12.27 -10.87
C PRO A 51 16.25 13.67 -11.48
N SER A 52 16.36 13.78 -12.81
CA SER A 52 16.36 15.06 -13.51
C SER A 52 14.94 15.62 -13.78
N GLY A 53 13.88 14.95 -13.32
CA GLY A 53 12.48 15.31 -13.62
C GLY A 53 12.06 15.08 -15.08
N GLY A 54 12.95 14.49 -15.88
CA GLY A 54 12.69 14.14 -17.27
C GLY A 54 11.75 12.96 -17.43
N ARG A 55 11.32 12.69 -18.67
CA ARG A 55 10.45 11.53 -18.96
C ARG A 55 11.17 10.21 -18.70
N GLY A 56 10.40 9.19 -18.32
CA GLY A 56 10.86 7.81 -18.13
C GLY A 56 11.39 7.50 -16.73
N ALA A 57 11.81 6.26 -16.55
CA ALA A 57 12.41 5.75 -15.31
C ALA A 57 13.70 5.00 -15.61
N TYR A 58 14.58 4.91 -14.61
CA TYR A 58 15.72 4.02 -14.63
C TYR A 58 15.29 2.66 -14.09
N ILE A 59 15.50 1.61 -14.89
CA ILE A 59 15.34 0.23 -14.46
C ILE A 59 16.73 -0.33 -14.21
N MET A 60 16.99 -0.81 -13.00
CA MET A 60 18.33 -1.24 -12.60
C MET A 60 18.31 -2.45 -11.65
N PRO A 61 19.41 -3.22 -11.60
CA PRO A 61 19.57 -4.30 -10.62
C PRO A 61 19.35 -3.83 -9.19
N TRP A 62 18.86 -4.73 -8.33
CA TRP A 62 18.56 -4.43 -6.92
C TRP A 62 19.75 -3.84 -6.14
N ASP A 63 20.95 -4.36 -6.37
CA ASP A 63 22.21 -3.92 -5.76
C ASP A 63 22.76 -2.60 -6.36
N GLY A 64 22.16 -2.13 -7.46
CA GLY A 64 22.58 -0.95 -8.18
C GLY A 64 22.30 0.39 -7.48
N ILE A 65 21.57 0.39 -6.36
CA ILE A 65 21.11 1.62 -5.68
C ILE A 65 22.26 2.57 -5.30
N MET A 66 23.40 2.01 -4.89
CA MET A 66 24.61 2.75 -4.50
C MET A 66 25.28 3.48 -5.66
N SER A 67 24.93 3.15 -6.91
CA SER A 67 25.46 3.83 -8.09
C SER A 67 24.81 5.18 -8.36
N ILE A 68 23.64 5.46 -7.76
CA ILE A 68 22.85 6.69 -7.97
C ILE A 68 22.98 7.67 -6.80
N CYS A 69 23.03 7.15 -5.57
CA CYS A 69 23.14 7.98 -4.36
C CYS A 69 23.80 7.22 -3.21
N ARG A 70 24.02 7.89 -2.08
CA ARG A 70 24.37 7.27 -0.80
C ARG A 70 23.12 7.17 0.08
N PRO A 71 22.48 5.98 0.20
CA PRO A 71 21.29 5.83 1.00
C PRO A 71 21.59 5.96 2.50
N THR A 72 20.57 6.33 3.28
CA THR A 72 20.62 6.28 4.75
C THR A 72 20.90 4.85 5.25
N LEU A 73 21.39 4.71 6.48
CA LEU A 73 21.59 3.38 7.08
C LEU A 73 20.28 2.58 7.13
N HIS A 74 19.17 3.24 7.46
CA HIS A 74 17.83 2.67 7.37
C HIS A 74 17.57 2.05 6.00
N ASP A 75 17.79 2.81 4.93
CA ASP A 75 17.49 2.36 3.57
C ASP A 75 18.42 1.23 3.10
N GLN A 76 19.68 1.21 3.55
CA GLN A 76 20.59 0.10 3.27
C GLN A 76 20.09 -1.21 3.89
N VAL A 77 19.76 -1.20 5.19
CA VAL A 77 19.21 -2.37 5.88
C VAL A 77 17.87 -2.79 5.27
N PHE A 78 17.07 -1.82 4.84
CA PHE A 78 15.79 -2.10 4.19
C PHE A 78 15.94 -2.82 2.85
N VAL A 79 16.88 -2.37 2.00
CA VAL A 79 17.22 -3.02 0.72
C VAL A 79 17.69 -4.46 0.96
N ASP A 80 18.56 -4.67 1.95
CA ASP A 80 19.11 -5.99 2.27
C ASP A 80 18.03 -6.98 2.75
N ARG A 81 16.99 -6.51 3.44
CA ARG A 81 15.87 -7.36 3.88
C ARG A 81 14.93 -7.72 2.76
N ILE A 82 14.58 -6.75 1.91
CA ILE A 82 13.71 -7.00 0.76
C ILE A 82 14.37 -8.01 -0.20
N ALA A 83 15.70 -7.96 -0.36
CA ALA A 83 16.46 -8.89 -1.20
C ALA A 83 16.28 -10.37 -0.84
N ARG A 84 15.78 -10.68 0.37
CA ARG A 84 15.52 -12.06 0.84
C ARG A 84 14.19 -12.63 0.36
N TYR A 85 13.39 -11.85 -0.36
CA TYR A 85 12.07 -12.25 -0.85
C TYR A 85 12.08 -12.36 -2.38
N ASP A 86 11.60 -13.49 -2.89
CA ASP A 86 11.47 -13.72 -4.34
C ASP A 86 10.30 -12.91 -4.95
N HIS A 87 9.30 -12.61 -4.11
CA HIS A 87 8.10 -11.88 -4.48
C HIS A 87 7.78 -10.80 -3.46
N VAL A 88 7.50 -9.59 -3.95
CA VAL A 88 7.14 -8.43 -3.14
C VAL A 88 5.69 -8.04 -3.39
N THR A 89 4.99 -7.73 -2.31
CA THR A 89 3.64 -7.15 -2.32
C THR A 89 3.64 -5.88 -1.46
N PRO A 90 2.67 -4.97 -1.62
CA PRO A 90 2.58 -3.77 -0.77
C PRO A 90 2.55 -4.10 0.72
N ARG A 91 1.83 -5.16 1.12
CA ARG A 91 1.84 -5.68 2.49
C ARG A 91 3.22 -6.12 2.96
N VAL A 92 3.96 -6.90 2.16
CA VAL A 92 5.31 -7.38 2.52
C VAL A 92 6.28 -6.22 2.69
N ILE A 93 6.33 -5.28 1.74
CA ILE A 93 7.21 -4.11 1.82
C ILE A 93 6.89 -3.27 3.07
N ARG A 94 5.59 -3.07 3.36
CA ARG A 94 5.15 -2.36 4.57
C ARG A 94 5.55 -3.08 5.86
N GLN A 95 5.42 -4.40 5.93
CA GLN A 95 5.85 -5.19 7.09
C GLN A 95 7.36 -5.08 7.32
N ILE A 96 8.16 -5.21 6.28
CA ILE A 96 9.61 -5.05 6.38
C ILE A 96 9.95 -3.63 6.82
N ALA A 97 9.30 -2.60 6.24
CA ALA A 97 9.53 -1.20 6.65
C ALA A 97 9.23 -0.97 8.14
N SER A 98 8.14 -1.54 8.66
CA SER A 98 7.82 -1.47 10.09
C SER A 98 8.87 -2.17 10.95
N GLN A 99 9.34 -3.35 10.54
CA GLN A 99 10.39 -4.08 11.28
C GLN A 99 11.72 -3.31 11.31
N VAL A 100 12.16 -2.75 10.19
CA VAL A 100 13.40 -1.95 10.12
C VAL A 100 13.28 -0.68 10.96
N ALA A 101 12.12 -0.01 10.92
CA ALA A 101 11.89 1.19 11.72
C ALA A 101 11.87 0.89 13.23
N ALA A 102 11.33 -0.27 13.64
CA ALA A 102 11.29 -0.70 15.05
C ALA A 102 12.69 -0.92 15.66
N GLU A 103 13.74 -1.04 14.83
CA GLU A 103 15.13 -1.13 15.28
C GLU A 103 15.80 0.23 15.50
N GLY A 104 15.09 1.34 15.28
CA GLY A 104 15.58 2.68 15.55
C GLY A 104 16.41 3.32 14.43
N LEU A 105 16.54 2.64 13.29
CA LEU A 105 17.37 3.11 12.17
C LEU A 105 16.82 4.36 11.47
N ALA A 106 15.52 4.65 11.62
CA ALA A 106 14.84 5.86 11.12
C ALA A 106 14.59 6.91 12.21
N GLY A 107 15.30 6.84 13.34
CA GLY A 107 15.16 7.74 14.48
C GLY A 107 14.16 7.29 15.53
N GLU A 108 14.23 7.91 16.72
CA GLU A 108 13.48 7.49 17.92
C GLU A 108 11.96 7.58 17.75
N GLN A 109 11.46 8.63 17.10
CA GLN A 109 10.02 8.80 16.85
C GLN A 109 9.48 7.70 15.93
N ALA A 110 10.22 7.34 14.88
CA ALA A 110 9.87 6.26 13.98
C ALA A 110 9.93 4.90 14.70
N MET A 111 10.93 4.69 15.57
CA MET A 111 11.04 3.49 16.39
C MET A 111 9.82 3.28 17.29
N ALA A 112 9.46 4.30 18.07
CA ALA A 112 8.32 4.23 18.98
C ALA A 112 7.01 3.99 18.23
N ALA A 113 6.80 4.68 17.11
CA ALA A 113 5.64 4.49 16.26
C ALA A 113 5.58 3.08 15.65
N ALA A 114 6.72 2.56 15.18
CA ALA A 114 6.83 1.23 14.60
C ALA A 114 6.54 0.13 15.62
N GLN A 115 7.08 0.24 16.84
CA GLN A 115 6.84 -0.75 17.90
C GLN A 115 5.36 -0.83 18.27
N ILE A 116 4.72 0.33 18.45
CA ILE A 116 3.27 0.41 18.70
C ILE A 116 2.50 -0.21 17.53
N ALA A 117 2.87 0.10 16.29
CA ALA A 117 2.20 -0.43 15.11
C ALA A 117 2.33 -1.96 14.98
N VAL A 118 3.49 -2.54 15.32
CA VAL A 118 3.70 -3.99 15.35
C VAL A 118 2.81 -4.65 16.39
N ASP A 119 2.73 -4.09 17.61
CA ASP A 119 1.90 -4.62 18.68
C ASP A 119 0.40 -4.52 18.34
N VAL A 120 -0.03 -3.40 17.75
CA VAL A 120 -1.41 -3.22 17.27
C VAL A 120 -1.72 -4.17 16.13
N GLN A 121 -0.80 -4.40 15.19
CA GLN A 121 -1.00 -5.36 14.10
C GLN A 121 -1.19 -6.78 14.62
N ALA A 122 -0.38 -7.21 15.59
CA ALA A 122 -0.52 -8.52 16.23
C ALA A 122 -1.90 -8.64 16.93
N ARG A 123 -2.29 -7.61 17.70
CA ARG A 123 -3.60 -7.57 18.36
C ARG A 123 -4.76 -7.58 17.36
N ASN A 124 -4.67 -6.80 16.30
CA ASN A 124 -5.70 -6.71 15.26
C ASN A 124 -5.88 -8.04 14.54
N ARG A 125 -4.80 -8.80 14.30
CA ARG A 125 -4.89 -10.17 13.75
C ARG A 125 -5.70 -11.09 14.67
N THR A 126 -5.44 -11.06 15.98
CA THR A 126 -6.21 -11.85 16.95
C THR A 126 -7.67 -11.44 17.00
N ILE A 127 -7.96 -10.14 17.05
CA ILE A 127 -9.34 -9.62 17.00
C ILE A 127 -10.03 -10.03 15.70
N MET A 128 -9.32 -9.98 14.59
CA MET A 128 -9.84 -10.34 13.27
C MET A 128 -10.19 -11.82 13.18
N ASN A 129 -9.34 -12.70 13.73
CA ASN A 129 -9.64 -14.12 13.82
C ASN A 129 -10.92 -14.38 14.61
N TYR A 130 -11.06 -13.72 15.77
CA TYR A 130 -12.28 -13.83 16.57
C TYR A 130 -13.52 -13.31 15.82
N ARG A 131 -13.41 -12.20 15.07
CA ARG A 131 -14.50 -11.67 14.25
C ARG A 131 -14.92 -12.65 13.14
N LEU A 132 -13.97 -13.23 12.41
CA LEU A 132 -14.27 -14.23 11.38
C LEU A 132 -14.97 -15.46 11.97
N LEU A 133 -14.58 -15.87 13.18
CA LEU A 133 -15.22 -16.96 13.89
C LEU A 133 -16.65 -16.61 14.33
N LEU A 134 -16.88 -15.39 14.82
CA LEU A 134 -18.23 -14.91 15.13
C LEU A 134 -19.12 -14.84 13.88
N GLU A 135 -18.62 -14.30 12.77
CA GLU A 135 -19.34 -14.28 11.50
C GLU A 135 -19.70 -15.70 11.03
N LEU A 136 -18.76 -16.65 11.15
CA LEU A 136 -19.05 -18.04 10.83
C LEU A 136 -20.16 -18.59 11.75
N VAL A 137 -20.09 -18.35 13.06
CA VAL A 137 -21.11 -18.78 14.03
C VAL A 137 -22.48 -18.21 13.70
N GLU A 138 -22.56 -16.90 13.39
CA GLU A 138 -23.82 -16.22 13.06
C GLU A 138 -24.44 -16.72 11.75
N GLN A 139 -23.61 -16.99 10.75
CA GLN A 139 -24.07 -17.49 9.45
C GLN A 139 -24.45 -18.97 9.49
N THR A 140 -23.96 -19.73 10.48
CA THR A 140 -24.34 -21.13 10.69
C THR A 140 -25.53 -21.25 11.63
N ALA A 141 -26.69 -21.66 11.10
CA ALA A 141 -27.90 -21.93 11.89
C ALA A 141 -27.80 -23.28 12.63
N LEU A 142 -26.78 -23.44 13.48
CA LEU A 142 -26.70 -24.57 14.38
C LEU A 142 -27.92 -24.53 15.33
N PRO A 143 -28.64 -25.64 15.53
CA PRO A 143 -29.63 -25.73 16.61
C PRO A 143 -28.87 -25.79 17.93
N VAL A 144 -28.61 -24.62 18.51
CA VAL A 144 -27.80 -24.44 19.71
C VAL A 144 -28.62 -24.71 20.98
N ASP A 145 -29.42 -25.78 21.01
CA ASP A 145 -30.14 -26.15 22.23
C ASP A 145 -29.15 -26.76 23.23
N GLY A 146 -28.89 -26.03 24.32
CA GLY A 146 -28.13 -26.53 25.49
C GLY A 146 -26.64 -26.14 25.60
N LEU A 147 -26.04 -25.44 24.64
CA LEU A 147 -24.62 -24.99 24.75
C LEU A 147 -24.43 -23.71 25.59
N GLY A 148 -25.52 -23.12 26.10
CA GLY A 148 -25.46 -21.93 26.95
C GLY A 148 -24.90 -20.68 26.26
N ALA A 149 -24.74 -19.61 27.03
CA ALA A 149 -24.24 -18.32 26.57
C ALA A 149 -22.71 -18.27 26.33
N ASP A 150 -21.97 -19.38 26.45
CA ASP A 150 -20.50 -19.42 26.27
C ASP A 150 -20.11 -19.29 24.78
N PRO A 151 -19.52 -18.15 24.36
CA PRO A 151 -19.12 -17.93 22.98
C PRO A 151 -18.05 -18.93 22.50
N ALA A 152 -17.16 -19.38 23.38
CA ALA A 152 -16.07 -20.28 23.02
C ALA A 152 -16.57 -21.71 22.74
N ALA A 153 -17.52 -22.21 23.54
CA ALA A 153 -18.17 -23.49 23.27
C ALA A 153 -18.97 -23.46 21.95
N ARG A 154 -19.72 -22.38 21.69
CA ARG A 154 -20.44 -22.20 20.43
C ARG A 154 -19.52 -22.19 19.23
N ALA A 155 -18.41 -21.44 19.31
CA ALA A 155 -17.43 -21.37 18.24
C ALA A 155 -16.80 -22.74 17.93
N ARG A 156 -16.42 -23.52 18.96
CA ARG A 156 -15.91 -24.89 18.77
C ARG A 156 -16.95 -25.79 18.09
N ALA A 157 -18.19 -25.78 18.57
CA ALA A 157 -19.27 -26.57 17.97
C ALA A 157 -19.53 -26.18 16.50
N THR A 158 -19.48 -24.88 16.17
CA THR A 158 -19.55 -24.39 14.78
C THR A 158 -18.42 -24.95 13.94
N VAL A 159 -17.17 -24.87 14.40
CA VAL A 159 -16.04 -25.42 13.66
C VAL A 159 -16.19 -26.93 13.45
N ASP A 160 -16.58 -27.68 14.48
CA ASP A 160 -16.79 -29.13 14.40
C ASP A 160 -17.92 -29.50 13.43
N TRP A 161 -18.96 -28.66 13.33
CA TRP A 161 -20.09 -28.87 12.43
C TRP A 161 -19.79 -28.48 10.97
N VAL A 162 -19.06 -27.38 10.74
CA VAL A 162 -18.72 -26.89 9.39
C VAL A 162 -17.64 -27.74 8.74
N SER A 163 -16.64 -28.19 9.51
CA SER A 163 -15.45 -28.85 8.95
C SER A 163 -15.78 -30.09 8.08
N PRO A 164 -16.68 -31.01 8.49
CA PRO A 164 -17.07 -32.14 7.65
C PRO A 164 -17.75 -31.73 6.34
N GLN A 165 -18.51 -30.63 6.32
CA GLN A 165 -19.17 -30.10 5.12
C GLN A 165 -18.19 -29.52 4.10
N LEU A 166 -16.99 -29.18 4.56
CA LEU A 166 -15.87 -28.76 3.73
C LEU A 166 -14.96 -29.93 3.33
N ALA A 167 -15.25 -31.15 3.80
CA ALA A 167 -14.36 -32.31 3.72
C ALA A 167 -12.97 -32.03 4.35
N ARG A 168 -12.95 -31.30 5.48
CA ARG A 168 -11.73 -30.90 6.21
C ARG A 168 -11.84 -31.24 7.70
N SER A 169 -10.72 -31.16 8.41
CA SER A 169 -10.67 -31.34 9.86
C SER A 169 -10.94 -30.03 10.61
N PRO A 170 -11.40 -30.09 11.88
CA PRO A 170 -11.52 -28.90 12.74
C PRO A 170 -10.23 -28.09 12.86
N ALA A 171 -9.08 -28.78 12.97
CA ALA A 171 -7.76 -28.15 13.00
C ALA A 171 -7.48 -27.35 11.71
N TRP A 172 -7.76 -27.94 10.55
CA TRP A 172 -7.61 -27.24 9.27
C TRP A 172 -8.49 -25.99 9.20
N THR A 173 -9.73 -26.06 9.67
CA THR A 173 -10.65 -24.91 9.66
C THR A 173 -10.15 -23.80 10.58
N ALA A 174 -9.65 -24.14 11.76
CA ALA A 174 -9.04 -23.18 12.68
C ALA A 174 -7.81 -22.50 12.06
N ASP A 175 -6.90 -23.28 11.47
CA ASP A 175 -5.70 -22.76 10.79
C ASP A 175 -6.09 -21.86 9.61
N ALA A 176 -7.08 -22.26 8.81
CA ALA A 176 -7.58 -21.47 7.69
C ALA A 176 -8.15 -20.12 8.15
N LEU A 177 -8.93 -20.10 9.23
CA LEU A 177 -9.44 -18.85 9.83
C LEU A 177 -8.32 -17.98 10.38
N GLU A 178 -7.25 -18.56 10.94
CA GLU A 178 -6.10 -17.81 11.43
C GLU A 178 -5.31 -17.15 10.29
N VAL A 179 -5.08 -17.89 9.21
CA VAL A 179 -4.40 -17.35 8.02
C VAL A 179 -5.26 -16.29 7.35
N LEU A 180 -6.57 -16.54 7.17
CA LEU A 180 -7.51 -15.58 6.63
C LEU A 180 -7.56 -14.30 7.47
N ALA A 181 -7.52 -14.39 8.80
CA ALA A 181 -7.47 -13.22 9.69
C ALA A 181 -6.27 -12.31 9.37
N GLY A 182 -5.11 -12.89 9.05
CA GLY A 182 -3.93 -12.13 8.62
C GLY A 182 -4.04 -11.53 7.22
N VAL A 183 -4.88 -12.12 6.34
CA VAL A 183 -5.15 -11.62 4.99
C VAL A 183 -6.15 -10.46 5.02
N VAL A 184 -7.20 -10.58 5.84
CA VAL A 184 -8.28 -9.58 5.89
C VAL A 184 -8.06 -8.47 6.93
N SER A 185 -6.97 -8.52 7.72
CA SER A 185 -6.68 -7.53 8.78
C SER A 185 -6.65 -6.09 8.27
N ASP A 186 -6.19 -5.88 7.04
CA ASP A 186 -6.02 -4.55 6.46
C ASP A 186 -7.32 -4.01 5.83
N ILE A 187 -8.31 -4.87 5.56
CA ILE A 187 -9.57 -4.51 4.90
C ILE A 187 -10.80 -4.55 5.83
N GLY A 188 -10.76 -5.36 6.89
CA GLY A 188 -11.89 -5.61 7.78
C GLY A 188 -12.87 -6.69 7.29
N VAL A 189 -13.80 -7.06 8.17
CA VAL A 189 -14.90 -8.00 7.89
C VAL A 189 -16.22 -7.22 7.83
N GLY A 190 -17.17 -7.71 7.03
CA GLY A 190 -18.52 -7.17 6.98
C GLY A 190 -18.57 -5.71 6.50
N ARG A 191 -19.59 -4.97 6.98
CA ARG A 191 -19.87 -3.59 6.53
C ARG A 191 -19.15 -2.51 7.35
N ASP A 192 -18.75 -2.82 8.58
CA ASP A 192 -18.31 -1.82 9.59
C ASP A 192 -16.80 -1.60 9.69
N GLY A 193 -16.03 -2.10 8.72
CA GLY A 193 -14.57 -2.02 8.74
C GLY A 193 -13.99 -0.61 8.49
N THR A 194 -14.50 0.46 9.07
CA THR A 194 -14.01 1.83 8.79
C THR A 194 -12.66 2.14 9.44
N LYS A 195 -12.22 1.33 10.41
CA LYS A 195 -10.98 1.56 11.19
C LYS A 195 -9.77 0.85 10.58
N GLU A 196 -10.00 -0.07 9.66
CA GLU A 196 -8.96 -0.88 9.05
C GLU A 196 -8.16 -0.05 8.04
N ARG A 197 -6.93 -0.50 7.79
CA ARG A 197 -5.92 0.28 7.05
C ARG A 197 -6.44 0.82 5.72
N ILE A 198 -6.96 -0.05 4.87
CA ILE A 198 -7.37 0.25 3.49
C ILE A 198 -8.51 1.29 3.47
N PRO A 199 -9.62 1.10 4.20
CA PRO A 199 -10.67 2.10 4.41
C PRO A 199 -10.16 3.47 4.86
N ARG A 200 -9.23 3.51 5.81
CA ARG A 200 -8.67 4.79 6.27
C ARG A 200 -7.81 5.45 5.21
N LEU A 201 -7.04 4.68 4.44
CA LEU A 201 -6.25 5.21 3.33
C LEU A 201 -7.16 5.76 2.22
N LEU A 202 -8.30 5.10 1.93
CA LEU A 202 -9.33 5.62 1.02
C LEU A 202 -9.89 6.96 1.52
N ALA A 203 -10.27 7.04 2.80
CA ALA A 203 -10.76 8.28 3.40
C ALA A 203 -9.71 9.39 3.35
N MET A 204 -8.44 9.05 3.60
CA MET A 204 -7.33 9.98 3.53
C MET A 204 -7.11 10.51 2.10
N LEU A 205 -7.16 9.64 1.10
CA LEU A 205 -7.03 10.00 -0.31
C LEU A 205 -8.20 10.88 -0.78
N SER A 206 -9.44 10.51 -0.43
CA SER A 206 -10.64 11.30 -0.75
C SER A 206 -10.56 12.71 -0.17
N ARG A 207 -10.11 12.84 1.09
CA ARG A 207 -9.87 14.15 1.71
C ARG A 207 -8.82 14.96 0.96
N VAL A 208 -7.66 14.39 0.65
CA VAL A 208 -6.58 15.08 -0.06
C VAL A 208 -7.03 15.52 -1.46
N ARG A 209 -7.79 14.67 -2.16
CA ARG A 209 -8.39 15.00 -3.45
C ARG A 209 -9.32 16.21 -3.35
N PHE A 210 -10.16 16.27 -2.31
CA PHE A 210 -11.07 17.40 -2.09
C PHE A 210 -10.29 18.68 -1.80
N GLU A 211 -9.33 18.63 -0.88
CA GLU A 211 -8.46 19.76 -0.53
C GLU A 211 -7.64 20.28 -1.73
N LEU A 212 -7.18 19.39 -2.63
CA LEU A 212 -6.50 19.78 -3.87
C LEU A 212 -7.43 20.55 -4.82
N ALA A 213 -8.66 20.07 -5.00
CA ALA A 213 -9.65 20.73 -5.86
C ALA A 213 -10.02 22.12 -5.32
N ASP A 214 -10.26 22.24 -4.01
CA ASP A 214 -10.52 23.52 -3.35
C ASP A 214 -9.34 24.48 -3.51
N TRP A 215 -8.11 23.98 -3.32
CA TRP A 215 -6.91 24.80 -3.48
C TRP A 215 -6.74 25.32 -4.91
N ARG A 216 -7.04 24.49 -5.92
CA ARG A 216 -7.06 24.90 -7.34
C ARG A 216 -8.08 25.99 -7.58
N ASP A 217 -9.30 25.83 -7.06
CA ASP A 217 -10.39 26.77 -7.30
C ASP A 217 -10.11 28.15 -6.66
N ALA A 218 -9.39 28.15 -5.52
CA ALA A 218 -8.88 29.36 -4.89
C ALA A 218 -7.68 30.01 -5.63
N HIS A 219 -6.97 29.28 -6.49
CA HIS A 219 -5.75 29.74 -7.18
C HIS A 219 -5.78 29.39 -8.68
N PRO A 220 -6.61 30.09 -9.49
CA PRO A 220 -6.77 29.80 -10.92
C PRO A 220 -5.54 30.25 -11.72
N ASP A 221 -4.51 29.43 -11.71
CA ASP A 221 -3.33 29.52 -12.58
C ASP A 221 -3.40 28.37 -13.60
N GLY A 222 -3.47 28.69 -14.89
CA GLY A 222 -3.83 27.73 -15.95
C GLY A 222 -2.95 26.48 -16.03
N GLU A 223 -1.63 26.60 -15.84
CA GLU A 223 -0.73 25.44 -15.86
C GLU A 223 -0.84 24.61 -14.58
N ARG A 224 -0.92 25.27 -13.42
CA ARG A 224 -1.02 24.60 -12.12
C ARG A 224 -2.38 23.93 -11.95
N ALA A 225 -3.44 24.56 -12.41
CA ALA A 225 -4.78 24.00 -12.41
C ALA A 225 -4.85 22.74 -13.28
N ALA A 226 -4.16 22.71 -14.43
CA ALA A 226 -4.06 21.51 -15.26
C ALA A 226 -3.32 20.36 -14.53
N CYS A 227 -2.26 20.65 -13.78
CA CYS A 227 -1.56 19.66 -12.95
C CYS A 227 -2.46 19.12 -11.83
N VAL A 228 -3.15 19.99 -11.11
CA VAL A 228 -4.08 19.57 -10.04
C VAL A 228 -5.22 18.73 -10.61
N ASN A 229 -5.81 19.13 -11.75
CA ASN A 229 -6.83 18.35 -12.44
C ASN A 229 -6.34 16.93 -12.75
N MET A 230 -5.12 16.82 -13.26
CA MET A 230 -4.48 15.54 -13.53
C MET A 230 -4.35 14.67 -12.26
N ILE A 231 -3.86 15.23 -11.14
CA ILE A 231 -3.78 14.49 -9.87
C ILE A 231 -5.18 14.03 -9.43
N CYS A 232 -6.16 14.94 -9.44
CA CYS A 232 -7.52 14.65 -9.03
C CYS A 232 -8.15 13.55 -9.90
N SER A 233 -7.95 13.57 -11.21
CA SER A 233 -8.49 12.52 -12.10
C SER A 233 -7.91 11.15 -11.79
N VAL A 234 -6.61 11.03 -11.52
CA VAL A 234 -5.98 9.75 -11.16
C VAL A 234 -6.42 9.31 -9.76
N ALA A 235 -6.60 10.25 -8.83
CA ALA A 235 -7.11 9.97 -7.49
C ALA A 235 -8.57 9.48 -7.52
N ASP A 236 -9.44 10.14 -8.28
CA ASP A 236 -10.84 9.76 -8.47
C ASP A 236 -10.95 8.35 -9.05
N LEU A 237 -10.21 8.07 -10.15
CA LEU A 237 -10.17 6.72 -10.72
C LEU A 237 -9.64 5.67 -9.73
N THR A 238 -8.60 6.01 -8.95
CA THR A 238 -8.10 5.08 -7.92
C THR A 238 -9.14 4.81 -6.85
N LEU A 239 -9.83 5.85 -6.35
CA LEU A 239 -10.85 5.74 -5.32
C LEU A 239 -12.00 4.83 -5.77
N ASP A 240 -12.46 4.98 -7.00
CA ASP A 240 -13.51 4.15 -7.59
C ASP A 240 -13.09 2.67 -7.66
N LEU A 241 -11.94 2.39 -8.29
CA LEU A 241 -11.45 1.02 -8.48
C LEU A 241 -11.09 0.33 -7.15
N ALA A 242 -10.46 1.07 -6.23
CA ALA A 242 -10.12 0.57 -4.90
C ALA A 242 -11.39 0.32 -4.07
N GLY A 243 -12.43 1.17 -4.21
CA GLY A 243 -13.73 0.99 -3.57
C GLY A 243 -14.45 -0.27 -4.06
N ILE A 244 -14.45 -0.53 -5.37
CA ILE A 244 -15.01 -1.75 -5.98
C ILE A 244 -14.29 -3.00 -5.46
N THR A 245 -12.96 -3.01 -5.52
CA THR A 245 -12.16 -4.18 -5.10
C THR A 245 -12.26 -4.44 -3.60
N LEU A 246 -12.29 -3.40 -2.76
CA LEU A 246 -12.54 -3.53 -1.32
C LEU A 246 -13.94 -4.10 -1.03
N SER A 247 -14.97 -3.60 -1.72
CA SER A 247 -16.35 -4.07 -1.52
C SER A 247 -16.48 -5.54 -1.91
N ALA A 248 -15.90 -5.93 -3.05
CA ALA A 248 -15.88 -7.33 -3.48
C ALA A 248 -15.19 -8.24 -2.45
N ALA A 249 -14.02 -7.84 -1.93
CA ALA A 249 -13.30 -8.59 -0.90
C ALA A 249 -14.12 -8.74 0.39
N ARG A 250 -14.81 -7.67 0.84
CA ARG A 250 -15.69 -7.73 2.01
C ARG A 250 -16.91 -8.60 1.80
N SER A 251 -17.52 -8.55 0.62
CA SER A 251 -18.66 -9.40 0.29
C SER A 251 -18.34 -10.89 0.42
N MET A 252 -17.09 -11.31 0.15
CA MET A 252 -16.66 -12.70 0.37
C MET A 252 -16.73 -13.11 1.85
N THR A 253 -16.52 -12.16 2.77
CA THR A 253 -16.63 -12.44 4.22
C THR A 253 -18.06 -12.55 4.73
N MET A 254 -19.05 -12.17 3.91
CA MET A 254 -20.48 -12.33 4.22
C MET A 254 -20.99 -13.77 3.99
N ASP A 255 -20.19 -14.63 3.35
CA ASP A 255 -20.42 -16.07 3.21
C ASP A 255 -19.15 -16.82 3.60
N MET A 256 -18.96 -16.99 4.90
CA MET A 256 -17.78 -17.61 5.49
C MET A 256 -17.64 -19.08 5.10
N VAL A 257 -18.74 -19.81 4.93
CA VAL A 257 -18.69 -21.21 4.48
C VAL A 257 -18.25 -21.30 3.02
N GLY A 258 -18.79 -20.44 2.16
CA GLY A 258 -18.36 -20.31 0.76
C GLY A 258 -16.91 -19.85 0.63
N LEU A 259 -16.47 -18.90 1.46
CA LEU A 259 -15.09 -18.45 1.53
C LEU A 259 -14.14 -19.59 1.94
N LEU A 260 -14.45 -20.34 3.00
CA LEU A 260 -13.64 -21.47 3.45
C LEU A 260 -13.60 -22.59 2.40
N ARG A 261 -14.72 -22.84 1.71
CA ARG A 261 -14.76 -23.79 0.59
C ARG A 261 -13.84 -23.35 -0.55
N SER A 262 -13.91 -22.08 -0.95
CA SER A 262 -13.07 -21.52 -2.01
C SER A 262 -11.59 -21.54 -1.61
N TRP A 263 -11.29 -21.18 -0.35
CA TRP A 263 -9.97 -21.26 0.25
C TRP A 263 -9.39 -22.67 0.19
N SER A 264 -10.22 -23.70 0.38
CA SER A 264 -9.77 -25.09 0.34
C SER A 264 -9.28 -25.57 -1.04
N GLY A 265 -9.72 -24.90 -2.11
CA GLY A 265 -9.35 -25.20 -3.50
C GLY A 265 -8.25 -24.30 -4.04
N ASP A 266 -8.29 -23.01 -3.72
CA ASP A 266 -7.34 -22.01 -4.24
C ASP A 266 -7.00 -20.92 -3.20
N PRO A 267 -6.16 -21.22 -2.18
CA PRO A 267 -5.73 -20.22 -1.21
C PRO A 267 -5.02 -19.01 -1.86
N ALA A 268 -4.21 -19.26 -2.89
CA ALA A 268 -3.40 -18.22 -3.53
C ALA A 268 -4.27 -17.21 -4.29
N GLY A 269 -5.27 -17.68 -5.04
CA GLY A 269 -6.23 -16.81 -5.71
C GLY A 269 -7.04 -15.97 -4.72
N ILE A 270 -7.45 -16.55 -3.59
CA ILE A 270 -8.14 -15.80 -2.54
C ILE A 270 -7.22 -14.71 -1.95
N VAL A 271 -5.98 -15.03 -1.60
CA VAL A 271 -4.99 -14.02 -1.17
C VAL A 271 -4.83 -12.91 -2.21
N GLY A 272 -4.76 -13.27 -3.49
CA GLY A 272 -4.69 -12.32 -4.60
C GLY A 272 -5.89 -11.37 -4.66
N LEU A 273 -7.11 -11.88 -4.48
CA LEU A 273 -8.35 -11.08 -4.45
C LEU A 273 -8.34 -10.07 -3.30
N PHE A 274 -7.98 -10.51 -2.09
CA PHE A 274 -7.91 -9.63 -0.91
C PHE A 274 -6.79 -8.59 -1.02
N ALA A 275 -5.73 -8.86 -1.79
CA ALA A 275 -4.62 -7.93 -1.99
C ALA A 275 -4.90 -6.82 -3.02
N ARG A 276 -5.96 -6.92 -3.84
CA ARG A 276 -6.23 -5.99 -4.95
C ARG A 276 -6.36 -4.53 -4.52
N SER A 277 -7.07 -4.27 -3.42
CA SER A 277 -7.25 -2.91 -2.91
C SER A 277 -5.95 -2.31 -2.37
N ASP A 278 -5.07 -3.13 -1.78
CA ASP A 278 -3.73 -2.71 -1.34
C ASP A 278 -2.84 -2.37 -2.56
N TRP A 279 -2.95 -3.15 -3.64
CA TRP A 279 -2.29 -2.83 -4.91
C TRP A 279 -2.80 -1.53 -5.54
N MET A 280 -4.11 -1.27 -5.53
CA MET A 280 -4.67 -0.02 -6.04
C MET A 280 -4.12 1.21 -5.29
N LEU A 281 -3.99 1.09 -3.97
CA LEU A 281 -3.58 2.19 -3.09
C LEU A 281 -2.06 2.32 -2.89
N ASP A 282 -1.28 1.38 -3.40
CA ASP A 282 0.19 1.36 -3.27
C ASP A 282 0.85 2.60 -3.90
N GLY A 283 1.48 3.41 -3.04
CA GLY A 283 2.14 4.68 -3.39
C GLY A 283 1.35 5.94 -3.01
N TRP A 284 0.08 5.83 -2.60
CA TRP A 284 -0.75 7.00 -2.26
C TRP A 284 -0.52 7.55 -0.85
N GLU A 285 -0.13 6.72 0.10
CA GLU A 285 0.07 7.18 1.49
C GLU A 285 1.13 8.28 1.63
N PRO A 286 2.33 8.19 1.01
CA PRO A 286 3.28 9.30 0.99
C PRO A 286 2.70 10.58 0.38
N ILE A 287 1.94 10.49 -0.72
CA ILE A 287 1.31 11.63 -1.38
C ILE A 287 0.36 12.37 -0.43
N CYS A 288 -0.49 11.60 0.26
CA CYS A 288 -1.42 12.17 1.23
C CYS A 288 -0.67 12.87 2.37
N LEU A 289 0.39 12.26 2.88
CA LEU A 289 1.21 12.84 3.95
C LEU A 289 1.95 14.11 3.49
N ILE A 290 2.47 14.16 2.26
CA ILE A 290 3.10 15.36 1.69
C ILE A 290 2.11 16.52 1.68
N TRP A 291 0.90 16.31 1.15
CA TRP A 291 -0.12 17.35 1.08
C TRP A 291 -0.59 17.84 2.46
N GLN A 292 -0.87 16.92 3.37
CA GLN A 292 -1.37 17.24 4.72
C GLN A 292 -0.36 17.99 5.59
N ASN A 293 0.94 17.89 5.29
CA ASN A 293 1.98 18.60 6.03
C ASN A 293 2.32 19.98 5.45
N ALA A 294 1.85 20.30 4.26
CA ALA A 294 1.93 21.65 3.73
C ALA A 294 0.83 22.52 4.36
N THR A 295 1.15 23.73 4.80
CA THR A 295 0.19 24.59 5.52
C THR A 295 0.02 25.95 4.89
N ASP A 296 1.09 26.52 4.34
CA ASP A 296 1.08 27.80 3.65
C ASP A 296 1.13 27.64 2.12
N TYR A 297 0.96 28.74 1.40
CA TYR A 297 0.95 28.73 -0.07
C TYR A 297 2.26 28.19 -0.68
N ALA A 298 3.42 28.57 -0.14
CA ALA A 298 4.71 28.17 -0.69
C ALA A 298 4.97 26.67 -0.51
N THR A 299 4.67 26.13 0.67
CA THR A 299 4.78 24.70 0.97
C THR A 299 3.73 23.88 0.22
N ARG A 300 2.51 24.40 -0.01
CA ARG A 300 1.50 23.74 -0.85
C ARG A 300 1.92 23.68 -2.31
N LEU A 301 2.55 24.74 -2.83
CA LEU A 301 3.10 24.74 -4.19
C LEU A 301 4.25 23.71 -4.32
N ALA A 302 5.15 23.66 -3.34
CA ALA A 302 6.22 22.66 -3.31
C ALA A 302 5.67 21.22 -3.21
N ALA A 303 4.68 21.00 -2.34
CA ALA A 303 3.99 19.72 -2.19
C ALA A 303 3.31 19.29 -3.50
N MET A 304 2.65 20.20 -4.21
CA MET A 304 2.03 19.90 -5.51
C MET A 304 3.08 19.43 -6.52
N ILE A 305 4.22 20.13 -6.64
CA ILE A 305 5.31 19.76 -7.55
C ILE A 305 5.87 18.38 -7.20
N GLU A 306 6.06 18.10 -5.92
CA GLU A 306 6.52 16.79 -5.44
C GLU A 306 5.50 15.69 -5.77
N ILE A 307 4.22 15.89 -5.41
CA ILE A 307 3.13 14.93 -5.65
C ILE A 307 3.03 14.56 -7.13
N MET A 308 3.13 15.55 -8.04
CA MET A 308 3.10 15.31 -9.49
C MET A 308 4.14 14.28 -9.97
N THR A 309 5.27 14.16 -9.28
CA THR A 309 6.31 13.16 -9.62
C THR A 309 6.03 11.77 -9.05
N LEU A 310 5.11 11.68 -8.08
CA LEU A 310 4.84 10.47 -7.30
C LEU A 310 3.51 9.81 -7.64
N VAL A 311 2.59 10.52 -8.31
CA VAL A 311 1.27 10.00 -8.72
C VAL A 311 1.45 8.61 -9.34
N PRO A 312 0.85 7.56 -8.75
CA PRO A 312 1.00 6.20 -9.25
C PRO A 312 0.40 6.05 -10.64
N ILE A 313 1.09 5.29 -11.48
CA ILE A 313 0.55 4.87 -12.78
C ILE A 313 -0.38 3.67 -12.51
N LEU A 314 -1.65 3.75 -12.92
CA LEU A 314 -2.55 2.61 -12.88
C LEU A 314 -2.26 1.70 -14.09
N PRO A 315 -1.95 0.40 -13.86
CA PRO A 315 -1.73 -0.54 -14.95
C PRO A 315 -3.07 -0.92 -15.62
N ARG A 316 -3.02 -1.44 -16.85
CA ARG A 316 -4.23 -1.90 -17.56
C ARG A 316 -5.03 -2.94 -16.75
N GLU A 317 -4.31 -3.82 -16.05
CA GLU A 317 -4.88 -4.82 -15.15
C GLU A 317 -5.86 -4.23 -14.11
N ALA A 318 -5.68 -2.96 -13.70
CA ALA A 318 -6.58 -2.30 -12.75
C ALA A 318 -8.02 -2.19 -13.27
N ILE A 319 -8.18 -1.92 -14.57
CA ILE A 319 -9.48 -1.83 -15.22
C ILE A 319 -10.07 -3.22 -15.40
N GLU A 320 -9.25 -4.20 -15.82
CA GLU A 320 -9.65 -5.59 -16.02
C GLU A 320 -10.23 -6.22 -14.74
N TRP A 321 -9.68 -5.88 -13.57
CA TRP A 321 -10.19 -6.37 -12.29
C TRP A 321 -11.60 -5.88 -11.93
N THR A 322 -12.05 -4.76 -12.49
CA THR A 322 -13.31 -4.09 -12.11
C THR A 322 -14.36 -4.12 -13.21
N GLN A 323 -13.99 -4.55 -14.43
CA GLN A 323 -14.86 -4.53 -15.62
C GLN A 323 -15.45 -3.13 -15.92
N CYS A 324 -14.79 -2.07 -15.45
CA CYS A 324 -15.25 -0.71 -15.65
C CYS A 324 -14.82 -0.22 -17.04
N GLU A 325 -15.76 0.15 -17.90
CA GLU A 325 -15.43 0.83 -19.15
C GLU A 325 -15.06 2.29 -18.85
N SER A 326 -13.77 2.56 -18.67
CA SER A 326 -13.28 3.93 -18.48
C SER A 326 -12.39 4.36 -19.64
N ASP A 327 -12.89 5.30 -20.45
CA ASP A 327 -12.13 6.03 -21.47
C ASP A 327 -11.06 6.97 -20.86
N ALA A 328 -11.03 7.12 -19.53
CA ALA A 328 -10.17 8.07 -18.83
C ALA A 328 -8.68 7.66 -18.80
N MET A 329 -8.33 6.47 -19.30
CA MET A 329 -6.95 5.99 -19.31
C MET A 329 -6.17 6.53 -20.53
N GLN A 330 -6.06 7.86 -20.65
CA GLN A 330 -4.84 8.35 -21.26
C GLN A 330 -3.68 8.02 -20.31
N PRO A 331 -2.52 7.56 -20.79
CA PRO A 331 -1.33 7.41 -19.97
C PRO A 331 -0.89 8.80 -19.52
N VAL A 332 -1.50 9.26 -18.44
CA VAL A 332 -1.22 10.52 -17.77
C VAL A 332 0.00 10.27 -16.89
N ALA A 333 1.13 9.97 -17.54
CA ALA A 333 2.43 9.81 -16.89
C ALA A 333 3.51 10.29 -17.84
N PHE A 334 4.39 11.14 -17.30
CA PHE A 334 5.53 11.77 -17.97
C PHE A 334 5.20 12.93 -18.92
N ARG A 335 4.42 13.93 -18.48
CA ARG A 335 4.69 15.28 -19.00
C ARG A 335 6.12 15.66 -18.57
N ARG A 336 6.87 16.26 -19.51
CA ARG A 336 8.23 16.74 -19.26
C ARG A 336 8.11 17.87 -18.24
N MET A 337 8.63 17.69 -17.03
CA MET A 337 8.73 18.79 -16.07
C MET A 337 10.13 19.38 -16.12
N ILE A 338 10.18 20.70 -16.20
CA ILE A 338 11.38 21.47 -15.93
C ILE A 338 11.53 21.42 -14.40
N PRO A 339 12.69 21.03 -13.85
CA PRO A 339 12.87 21.00 -12.41
C PRO A 339 12.73 22.43 -11.87
N PHE A 340 11.79 22.65 -10.95
CA PHE A 340 11.72 23.92 -10.20
C PHE A 340 12.59 23.91 -8.94
N ASN A 341 13.22 22.77 -8.61
CA ASN A 341 14.16 22.68 -7.49
C ASN A 341 15.55 22.25 -7.99
N GLU A 342 16.42 23.22 -8.21
CA GLU A 342 17.88 23.02 -8.27
C GLU A 342 18.46 22.63 -6.88
N ASP A 343 17.66 22.80 -5.82
CA ASP A 343 18.15 22.88 -4.44
C ASP A 343 18.30 21.54 -3.69
N TRP A 344 17.81 20.43 -4.24
CA TRP A 344 18.08 19.10 -3.63
C TRP A 344 19.50 18.60 -3.93
N ARG A 345 20.15 19.17 -4.96
CA ARG A 345 21.55 18.87 -5.32
C ARG A 345 22.56 19.70 -4.53
N SER A 346 22.15 20.83 -3.95
CA SER A 346 23.03 21.75 -3.21
C SER A 346 23.40 21.22 -1.81
N GLY A 347 22.80 20.12 -1.36
CA GLY A 347 23.15 19.42 -0.10
C GLY A 347 22.59 20.06 1.17
N ALA A 348 22.24 21.37 1.13
CA ALA A 348 21.79 22.12 2.31
C ALA A 348 20.48 21.60 2.90
N LEU A 349 19.54 21.14 2.06
CA LEU A 349 18.20 20.68 2.48
C LEU A 349 18.09 19.15 2.64
N VAL A 350 19.16 18.39 2.38
CA VAL A 350 19.09 16.91 2.35
C VAL A 350 18.74 16.34 3.72
N TYR A 351 19.33 16.87 4.79
CA TYR A 351 19.03 16.41 6.16
C TYR A 351 17.61 16.74 6.61
N GLU A 352 17.09 17.91 6.23
CA GLU A 352 15.70 18.29 6.53
C GLU A 352 14.70 17.39 5.80
N LEU A 353 14.98 17.04 4.54
CA LEU A 353 14.15 16.13 3.76
C LEU A 353 14.20 14.69 4.32
N ILE A 354 15.37 14.21 4.76
CA ILE A 354 15.49 12.92 5.46
C ILE A 354 14.62 12.93 6.73
N ALA A 355 14.79 13.92 7.60
CA ALA A 355 14.02 14.04 8.83
C ALA A 355 12.51 14.17 8.57
N ARG A 356 12.11 14.89 7.51
CA ARG A 356 10.71 14.97 7.06
C ARG A 356 10.19 13.59 6.64
N ASN A 357 10.96 12.85 5.84
CA ASN A 357 10.57 11.53 5.35
C ASN A 357 10.48 10.50 6.50
N GLU A 358 11.39 10.58 7.49
CA GLU A 358 11.33 9.80 8.74
C GLU A 358 10.05 10.10 9.54
N ARG A 359 9.69 11.38 9.71
CA ARG A 359 8.41 11.77 10.34
C ARG A 359 7.20 11.23 9.58
N PHE A 360 7.25 11.18 8.24
CA PHE A 360 6.20 10.56 7.45
C PHE A 360 6.11 9.04 7.70
N ARG A 361 7.25 8.35 7.89
CA ARG A 361 7.24 6.92 8.29
C ARG A 361 6.60 6.74 9.66
N ALA A 362 6.97 7.56 10.64
CA ALA A 362 6.38 7.52 11.98
C ALA A 362 4.86 7.73 11.92
N ARG A 363 4.38 8.74 11.18
CA ARG A 363 2.93 8.99 11.03
C ARG A 363 2.19 7.87 10.31
N ALA A 364 2.78 7.27 9.27
CA ALA A 364 2.18 6.13 8.59
C ALA A 364 1.98 4.93 9.55
N GLN A 365 2.94 4.72 10.45
CA GLN A 365 2.89 3.66 11.48
C GLN A 365 1.92 3.99 12.60
N SER A 366 1.95 5.22 13.14
CA SER A 366 1.02 5.66 14.19
C SER A 366 -0.42 5.65 13.70
N ALA A 367 -0.64 5.99 12.42
CA ALA A 367 -1.95 5.85 11.82
C ALA A 367 -2.38 4.37 11.93
N ALA A 368 -1.56 3.38 11.60
CA ALA A 368 -1.96 1.97 11.75
C ALA A 368 -2.31 1.54 13.19
N GLY A 369 -1.92 2.33 14.20
CA GLY A 369 -2.17 2.10 15.62
C GLY A 369 -3.47 2.69 16.20
N CYS A 370 -4.17 3.57 15.47
CA CYS A 370 -5.43 4.23 15.88
C CYS A 370 -6.61 3.78 15.01
#